data_AF-A0A960S272-F1
#
_entry.id   AF-A0A960S272-F1
#
_cell.length_a   1.000
_cell.length_b   1.000
_cell.length_c   1.000
_cell.angle_alpha   90.00
_cell.angle_beta   90.00
_cell.angle_gamma   90.00
#
_symmetry.space_group_name_H-M   'P 1'
#
loop_
_entity.id
_entity.type
_entity.pdbx_description
1 polymer ?
#
loop_
_entity_poly.entity_id
_entity_poly.type
_entity_poly.pdbx_seq_one_letter_code
_entity_poly.pdbx_strand_id
1 'polypeptide(L)' 'MSGDTSKRVFVTTSSFDYLAVNKAKNAHHRISLIDGAKLVDLMFSLNIGIQIRQTYEVKEIDLDFFEEE' A
#
# COMPACT_ATOMS: atom_id res chain seq x y z
N MET A 1 -4.67 32.21 7.74
CA MET A 1 -3.29 32.01 7.25
C MET A 1 -3.02 30.53 7.08
N SER A 2 -3.35 29.95 5.93
CA SER A 2 -2.90 28.58 5.60
C SER A 2 -1.49 28.69 5.05
N GLY A 3 -0.49 28.26 5.83
CA GLY A 3 0.91 28.32 5.46
C GLY A 3 1.18 27.66 4.11
N ASP A 4 2.15 28.21 3.40
CA ASP A 4 2.57 27.77 2.08
C ASP A 4 2.88 26.26 2.09
N THR A 5 1.97 25.45 1.53
CA THR A 5 2.03 23.99 1.66
C THR A 5 2.72 23.39 0.45
N SER A 6 3.99 23.01 0.62
CA SER A 6 4.87 22.48 -0.43
C SER A 6 4.63 21.02 -0.79
N LYS A 7 3.89 20.27 0.05
CA LYS A 7 3.59 18.85 -0.14
C LYS A 7 2.09 18.59 -0.02
N ARG A 8 1.51 17.92 -1.02
CA ARG A 8 0.07 17.60 -1.08
C ARG A 8 -0.13 16.12 -1.39
N VAL A 9 -1.20 15.54 -0.87
CA VAL A 9 -1.58 14.14 -1.13
C VAL A 9 -3.02 14.12 -1.63
N PHE A 10 -3.26 13.43 -2.73
CA PHE A 10 -4.61 13.12 -3.22
C PHE A 10 -4.83 11.62 -3.15
N VAL A 11 -5.98 11.23 -2.62
CA VAL A 11 -6.37 9.83 -2.41
C VAL A 11 -7.70 9.58 -3.14
N THR A 12 -7.79 8.46 -3.84
CA THR A 12 -9.02 7.97 -4.46
C THR A 12 -9.09 6.44 -4.38
N THR A 13 -10.29 5.88 -4.39
CA THR A 13 -10.51 4.42 -4.48
C THR A 13 -10.50 3.92 -5.93
N SER A 14 -10.50 4.82 -6.91
CA SER A 14 -10.38 4.51 -8.34
C SER A 14 -8.96 4.78 -8.86
N SER A 15 -8.80 5.00 -10.16
CA SER A 15 -7.54 5.37 -10.79
C SER A 15 -7.52 6.83 -11.19
N PHE A 16 -6.33 7.44 -11.24
CA PHE A 16 -6.15 8.74 -11.88
C PHE A 16 -5.97 8.57 -13.38
N ASP A 17 -6.53 9.49 -14.17
CA ASP A 17 -6.23 9.54 -15.60
C ASP A 17 -4.78 10.00 -15.84
N TYR A 18 -4.30 9.74 -17.06
CA TYR A 18 -2.93 10.08 -17.45
C TYR A 18 -2.63 11.59 -17.34
N LEU A 19 -3.59 12.46 -17.68
CA LEU A 19 -3.40 13.91 -17.64
C LEU A 19 -3.28 14.41 -16.19
N ALA A 20 -4.04 13.84 -15.27
CA ALA A 20 -3.96 14.12 -13.84
C ALA A 20 -2.61 13.69 -13.26
N VAL A 21 -2.12 12.49 -13.62
CA VAL A 21 -0.78 12.04 -13.23
C VAL A 21 0.30 12.96 -13.77
N ASN A 22 0.21 13.34 -15.05
CA ASN A 22 1.18 14.25 -15.67
C ASN A 22 1.14 15.64 -15.03
N LYS A 23 -0.06 16.16 -14.73
CA LYS A 23 -0.22 17.44 -14.04
C LYS A 23 0.37 17.42 -12.63
N ALA A 24 0.21 16.33 -11.90
CA ALA A 24 0.80 16.16 -10.57
C ALA A 24 2.34 16.10 -10.62
N LYS A 25 2.92 15.44 -11.63
CA LYS A 25 4.38 15.38 -11.84
C LYS A 25 5.00 16.73 -12.15
N ASN A 26 4.31 17.56 -12.94
CA ASN A 26 4.82 18.86 -13.39
C ASN A 26 4.44 20.03 -12.46
N ALA A 27 3.77 19.75 -11.34
CA ALA A 27 3.37 20.80 -10.40
C ALA A 27 4.60 21.40 -9.69
N HIS A 28 4.55 22.71 -9.43
CA HIS A 28 5.58 23.41 -8.65
C HIS A 28 5.68 22.89 -7.20
N HIS A 29 4.60 22.34 -6.66
CA HIS A 29 4.57 21.70 -5.35
C HIS A 29 4.62 20.18 -5.51
N ARG A 30 5.18 19.47 -4.52
CA ARG A 30 5.26 18.00 -4.55
C ARG A 30 3.88 17.41 -4.30
N ILE A 31 3.30 16.80 -5.33
CA ILE A 31 2.01 16.11 -5.25
C ILE A 31 2.24 14.61 -5.25
N SER A 32 1.73 13.92 -4.22
CA SER A 32 1.66 12.46 -4.17
C SER A 32 0.25 11.99 -4.48
N LEU A 33 0.14 11.11 -5.46
CA LEU A 33 -1.09 10.45 -5.82
C LEU A 33 -1.13 9.06 -5.17
N ILE A 34 -2.28 8.72 -4.58
CA ILE A 34 -2.60 7.41 -4.03
C ILE A 34 -3.91 6.97 -4.68
N ASP A 35 -3.82 6.06 -5.63
CA ASP A 35 -4.97 5.42 -6.26
C ASP A 35 -5.41 4.19 -5.47
N GLY A 36 -6.48 3.52 -5.92
CA GLY A 36 -7.04 2.38 -5.21
C GLY A 36 -6.05 1.24 -4.99
N ALA A 37 -5.22 0.91 -5.99
CA ALA A 37 -4.23 -0.15 -5.87
C ALA A 37 -3.17 0.19 -4.82
N LYS A 38 -2.57 1.38 -4.91
CA LYS A 38 -1.57 1.83 -3.94
C LYS A 38 -2.16 2.01 -2.54
N LEU A 39 -3.42 2.42 -2.44
CA LEU A 39 -4.13 2.50 -1.16
C LEU A 39 -4.21 1.12 -0.50
N VAL A 40 -4.58 0.09 -1.26
CA VAL A 40 -4.64 -1.30 -0.76
C VAL A 40 -3.26 -1.80 -0.35
N ASP A 41 -2.22 -1.54 -1.14
CA ASP A 41 -0.84 -1.92 -0.77
C ASP A 41 -0.41 -1.30 0.56
N LEU A 42 -0.75 -0.03 0.79
CA LEU A 42 -0.50 0.68 2.05
C LEU A 42 -1.33 0.10 3.20
N MET A 43 -2.62 -0.17 2.97
CA MET A 43 -3.50 -0.80 3.96
C MET A 43 -2.96 -2.16 4.40
N PHE A 44 -2.48 -2.96 3.45
CA PHE A 44 -1.86 -4.26 3.71
C PHE A 44 -0.55 -4.13 4.47
N SER A 45 0.38 -3.32 3.98
CA SER A 45 1.72 -3.17 4.56
C SER A 45 1.68 -2.59 5.98
N LEU A 46 0.70 -1.72 6.27
CA LEU A 46 0.56 -1.05 7.56
C LEU A 46 -0.49 -1.70 8.46
N ASN A 47 -1.19 -2.73 8.00
CA ASN A 47 -2.33 -3.36 8.69
C ASN A 47 -3.43 -2.36 9.11
N ILE A 48 -3.76 -1.41 8.23
CA ILE A 48 -4.77 -0.38 8.48
C ILE A 48 -6.04 -0.70 7.71
N GLY A 49 -7.19 -0.69 8.40
CA GLY A 49 -8.50 -0.85 7.77
C GLY A 49 -8.75 -2.24 7.16
N ILE A 50 -7.94 -3.22 7.53
CA ILE A 50 -8.08 -4.63 7.14
C ILE A 50 -8.05 -5.52 8.38
N GLN A 51 -8.52 -6.75 8.23
CA GLN A 51 -8.47 -7.78 9.26
C GLN A 51 -8.06 -9.11 8.64
N ILE A 52 -7.36 -9.95 9.40
CA ILE A 52 -7.06 -11.31 8.96
C ILE A 52 -8.37 -12.08 8.90
N ARG A 53 -8.77 -12.49 7.69
CA ARG A 53 -9.97 -13.32 7.49
C ARG A 53 -9.68 -14.80 7.74
N GLN A 54 -8.50 -15.26 7.35
CA GLN A 54 -8.09 -16.65 7.46
C GLN A 54 -6.57 -16.76 7.44
N THR A 55 -6.03 -17.66 8.26
CA THR A 55 -4.60 -18.04 8.27
C THR A 55 -4.49 -19.47 7.78
N TYR A 56 -3.56 -19.72 6.87
CA TYR A 56 -3.24 -21.07 6.39
C TYR A 56 -1.82 -21.41 6.80
N GLU A 57 -1.67 -22.56 7.47
CA GLU A 57 -0.37 -23.11 7.83
C GLU A 57 -0.03 -24.24 6.87
N VAL A 58 1.15 -24.15 6.26
CA VAL A 58 1.74 -25.25 5.49
C VAL A 58 2.75 -25.92 6.41
N LYS A 59 2.55 -27.20 6.68
CA LYS A 59 3.41 -28.00 7.55
C LYS A 59 4.26 -28.93 6.70
N GLU A 60 5.52 -29.08 7.08
CA GLU A 60 6.46 -30.04 6.50
C GLU A 60 6.80 -31.10 7.55
N ILE A 61 7.16 -32.29 7.09
CA ILE A 61 7.63 -33.36 7.99
C ILE A 61 9.03 -32.97 8.46
N ASP A 62 9.20 -32.87 9.76
CA ASP A 62 10.51 -32.69 10.40
C ASP A 62 11.23 -34.05 10.43
N LEU A 63 12.08 -34.31 9.45
CA LEU A 63 12.82 -35.57 9.35
C LEU A 63 13.86 -35.71 10.47
N ASP A 64 14.46 -34.61 10.93
CA ASP A 64 15.48 -34.61 11.99
C ASP A 64 14.90 -35.16 13.31
N PHE A 65 13.63 -34.87 13.59
CA PHE A 65 12.92 -35.46 14.74
C PHE A 65 12.80 -37.00 14.65
N PHE A 66 12.77 -37.57 13.44
CA PHE A 66 12.57 -39.00 13.21
C PHE A 66 13.85 -39.78 12.85
N GLU A 67 15.03 -39.15 12.83
CA GLU A 67 16.29 -39.81 12.44
C GLU A 67 17.05 -40.55 13.57
N GLU A 68 16.60 -40.53 14.83
CA GLU A 68 17.26 -41.21 15.96
C GLU A 68 16.40 -42.25 16.71
N GLU A 69 15.82 -43.22 15.99
CA GLU A 69 15.30 -44.48 16.57
C GLU A 69 15.87 -45.74 15.87
#